data_AF-A0A7Z2GLM2-F1
#
_entry.id   AF-A0A7Z2GLM2-F1
#
_cell.length_a   1.000
_cell.length_b   1.000
_cell.length_c   1.000
_cell.angle_alpha   90.00
_cell.angle_beta   90.00
_cell.angle_gamma   90.00
#
_symmetry.space_group_name_H-M   'P 1'
#
loop_
_entity.id
_entity.type
_entity.pdbx_description
1 polymer ?
#
loop_
_entity_poly.entity_id
_entity_poly.type
_entity_poly.pdbx_seq_one_letter_code
_entity_poly.pdbx_strand_id
1 'polypeptide(L)'
;MNIIASTMSYAECYRINGSLPPERIEDLLDGKRVLDQIVSVPGELDEARGCFSGEDFAEKILKGLRELAKRVRGENRETLSGLIEELAQLQTTIAGQAEYGIEKIDSAREMVTSGK
;
A
#
# COMPACT_ATOMS: atom_id res chain seq x y z
N MET A 1 1.41 -52.22 9.46
CA MET A 1 0.50 -52.24 10.63
C MET A 1 0.25 -50.81 11.02
N ASN A 2 -0.91 -50.27 10.64
CA ASN A 2 -1.39 -48.94 11.02
C ASN A 2 -2.10 -49.06 12.36
N ILE A 3 -1.38 -48.80 13.45
CA ILE A 3 -1.98 -48.57 14.76
C ILE A 3 -1.18 -47.43 15.38
N ILE A 4 -1.87 -46.48 16.01
CA ILE A 4 -1.40 -45.19 16.54
C ILE A 4 -1.60 -44.03 15.55
N ALA A 5 -2.86 -43.68 15.29
CA ALA A 5 -3.22 -42.38 14.76
C ALA A 5 -4.28 -41.66 15.61
N SER A 6 -4.50 -42.07 16.88
CA SER A 6 -5.66 -41.53 17.63
C SER A 6 -5.40 -41.03 19.05
N THR A 7 -4.16 -41.01 19.55
CA THR A 7 -3.89 -40.48 20.91
C THR A 7 -2.51 -39.84 21.15
N MET A 8 -1.62 -39.81 20.16
CA MET A 8 -0.32 -39.14 20.33
C MET A 8 -0.38 -37.70 19.83
N SER A 9 0.11 -36.78 20.65
CA SER A 9 0.30 -35.38 20.25
C SER A 9 1.45 -35.26 19.24
N TYR A 10 1.43 -34.21 18.41
CA TYR A 10 2.50 -33.95 17.44
C TYR A 10 3.89 -33.80 18.09
N ALA A 11 3.94 -33.27 19.32
CA ALA A 11 5.18 -33.17 20.10
C ALA A 11 5.72 -34.54 20.55
N GLU A 12 4.86 -35.52 20.77
CA GLU A 12 5.27 -36.90 21.07
C GLU A 12 5.68 -37.63 19.80
N CYS A 13 4.97 -37.43 18.68
CA CYS A 13 5.36 -37.99 17.39
C CYS A 13 6.77 -37.54 16.98
N TYR A 14 7.08 -36.26 17.12
CA TYR A 14 8.41 -35.73 16.83
C TYR A 14 9.49 -36.30 17.76
N ARG A 15 9.20 -36.42 19.06
CA ARG A 15 10.16 -36.96 20.05
C ARG A 15 10.51 -38.43 19.80
N ILE A 16 9.55 -39.23 19.32
CA ILE A 16 9.76 -40.66 19.09
C ILE A 16 10.37 -40.93 17.71
N ASN A 17 9.87 -40.26 16.67
CA ASN A 17 10.24 -40.57 15.28
C ASN A 17 11.34 -39.65 14.74
N GLY A 18 11.71 -38.59 15.46
CA GLY A 18 12.63 -37.56 14.97
C GLY A 18 12.05 -36.66 13.86
N SER A 19 10.81 -36.92 13.43
CA SER A 19 10.09 -36.14 12.42
C SER A 19 8.61 -36.05 12.74
N LEU A 20 7.95 -35.02 12.20
CA LEU A 20 6.49 -34.92 12.21
C LEU A 20 5.89 -35.79 11.09
N PRO A 21 4.60 -36.15 11.19
CA PRO A 21 3.87 -36.73 10.06
C PRO A 21 3.90 -35.78 8.85
N PRO A 22 4.01 -36.29 7.62
CA PRO A 22 4.06 -35.46 6.40
C PRO A 22 2.93 -34.43 6.31
N GLU A 23 1.69 -34.82 6.61
CA GLU A 23 0.52 -33.94 6.63
C GLU A 23 0.73 -32.73 7.55
N ARG A 24 1.32 -32.95 8.73
CA ARG A 24 1.61 -31.87 9.68
C ARG A 24 2.76 -30.98 9.23
N ILE A 25 3.69 -31.52 8.45
CA ILE A 25 4.78 -30.73 7.86
C ILE A 25 4.22 -29.80 6.79
N GLU A 26 3.35 -30.32 5.90
CA GLU A 26 2.69 -29.51 4.87
C GLU A 26 1.84 -28.38 5.50
N ASP A 27 1.03 -28.67 6.53
CA ASP A 27 0.26 -27.65 7.26
C ASP A 27 1.16 -26.51 7.81
N LEU A 28 2.35 -26.87 8.33
CA LEU A 28 3.29 -25.91 8.89
C LEU A 28 4.00 -25.11 7.80
N LEU A 29 4.28 -25.72 6.64
CA LEU A 29 4.85 -25.04 5.48
C LEU A 29 3.85 -24.04 4.88
N ASP A 30 2.58 -24.43 4.76
CA ASP A 30 1.50 -23.54 4.34
C ASP A 30 1.30 -22.39 5.31
N GLY A 31 1.26 -22.69 6.62
CA GLY A 31 1.19 -21.66 7.66
C GLY A 31 2.36 -20.69 7.63
N LYS A 32 3.59 -21.19 7.41
CA LYS A 32 4.78 -20.35 7.25
C LYS A 32 4.67 -19.44 6.02
N ARG A 33 4.21 -19.98 4.89
CA ARG A 33 4.03 -19.19 3.66
C ARG A 33 3.06 -18.03 3.88
N VAL A 34 1.96 -18.26 4.60
CA VAL A 34 1.00 -17.20 4.96
C VAL A 34 1.65 -16.16 5.88
N LEU A 35 2.45 -16.60 6.88
CA LEU A 35 3.16 -15.68 7.76
C LEU A 35 4.19 -14.82 7.02
N ASP A 36 4.97 -15.42 6.12
CA ASP A 36 5.95 -14.71 5.31
C ASP A 36 5.28 -13.63 4.43
N GLN A 37 4.08 -13.92 3.89
CA GLN A 37 3.26 -12.94 3.17
C GLN A 37 2.78 -11.81 4.09
N ILE A 38 2.27 -12.11 5.29
CA ILE A 38 1.82 -11.07 6.23
C ILE A 38 2.98 -10.17 6.67
N VAL A 39 4.19 -10.72 6.80
CA VAL A 39 5.40 -9.97 7.15
C VAL A 39 5.82 -9.00 6.04
N SER A 40 5.53 -9.27 4.76
CA SER A 40 5.85 -8.35 3.66
C SER A 40 4.87 -7.19 3.52
N VAL A 41 3.61 -7.36 3.97
CA VAL A 41 2.54 -6.36 3.81
C VAL A 41 2.92 -4.94 4.27
N PRO A 42 3.56 -4.72 5.44
CA PRO A 42 3.94 -3.36 5.85
C PRO A 42 4.88 -2.65 4.85
N GLY A 43 5.81 -3.39 4.24
CA GLY A 43 6.72 -2.83 3.23
C GLY A 43 5.99 -2.45 1.95
N GLU A 44 5.07 -3.31 1.50
CA GLU A 44 4.22 -3.04 0.32
C GLU A 44 3.29 -1.83 0.55
N LEU A 45 2.79 -1.66 1.78
CA LEU A 45 1.99 -0.47 2.15
C LEU A 45 2.83 0.81 2.15
N ASP A 46 4.07 0.76 2.66
CA ASP A 46 4.98 1.92 2.63
C ASP A 46 5.35 2.30 1.18
N GLU A 47 5.60 1.32 0.31
CA GLU A 47 5.81 1.55 -1.12
C GLU A 47 4.57 2.16 -1.79
N ALA A 48 3.39 1.60 -1.55
CA ALA A 48 2.13 2.11 -2.10
C ALA A 48 1.85 3.55 -1.63
N ARG A 49 2.19 3.88 -0.37
CA ARG A 49 2.05 5.24 0.17
C ARG A 49 2.95 6.22 -0.58
N GLY A 50 4.16 5.81 -0.94
CA GLY A 50 5.13 6.60 -1.69
C GLY A 50 4.73 6.91 -3.14
N CYS A 51 3.75 6.19 -3.70
CA CYS A 51 3.24 6.43 -5.05
C CYS A 51 2.34 7.67 -5.16
N PHE A 52 1.87 8.21 -4.03
CA PHE A 52 1.04 9.41 -4.02
C PHE A 52 1.91 10.67 -4.02
N SER A 53 1.62 11.58 -4.95
CA SER A 53 2.23 12.90 -5.00
C SER A 53 1.86 13.75 -3.78
N GLY A 54 2.81 14.55 -3.29
CA GLY A 54 2.56 15.50 -2.21
C GLY A 54 1.59 16.63 -2.62
N GLU A 55 0.96 17.28 -1.64
CA GLU A 55 -0.05 18.33 -1.83
C GLU A 55 0.46 19.50 -2.72
N ASP A 56 1.76 19.76 -2.70
CA ASP A 56 2.45 20.86 -3.38
C ASP A 56 3.02 20.50 -4.76
N PHE A 57 2.77 19.29 -5.28
CA PHE A 57 3.45 18.76 -6.47
C PHE A 57 3.41 19.67 -7.72
N ALA A 58 2.35 20.46 -7.87
CA ALA A 58 2.15 21.37 -9.00
C ALA A 58 2.21 22.87 -8.64
N GLU A 59 2.37 23.21 -7.36
CA GLU A 59 2.21 24.61 -6.88
C GLU A 59 3.20 25.55 -7.57
N LYS A 60 4.48 25.14 -7.64
CA LYS A 60 5.53 25.91 -8.28
C LYS A 60 5.26 26.16 -9.78
N ILE A 61 4.75 25.15 -10.48
CA ILE A 61 4.45 25.23 -11.91
C ILE A 61 3.27 26.18 -12.14
N LEU A 62 2.18 26.03 -11.38
CA LEU A 62 1.02 26.91 -11.46
C LEU A 62 1.37 28.36 -11.14
N LYS A 63 2.24 28.59 -10.15
CA LYS A 63 2.75 29.93 -9.84
C LYS A 63 3.50 30.54 -11.04
N GLY A 64 4.38 29.77 -11.67
CA GLY A 64 5.10 30.20 -12.88
C GLY A 64 4.16 30.51 -14.05
N LEU A 65 3.14 29.67 -14.27
CA LEU A 65 2.14 29.92 -15.32
C LEU A 65 1.32 31.18 -15.05
N ARG A 66 0.93 31.43 -13.80
CA ARG A 66 0.24 32.68 -13.41
C ARG A 66 1.11 33.91 -13.64
N GLU A 67 2.42 33.82 -13.39
CA GLU A 67 3.35 34.90 -13.72
C GLU A 67 3.50 35.11 -15.23
N LEU A 68 3.54 34.04 -16.01
CA LEU A 68 3.55 34.10 -17.48
C LEU A 68 2.29 34.78 -18.01
N ALA A 69 1.11 34.42 -17.49
CA ALA A 69 -0.18 34.98 -17.89
C ALA A 69 -0.24 36.51 -17.70
N LYS A 70 0.48 37.07 -16.73
CA LYS A 70 0.58 38.53 -16.53
C LYS A 70 1.32 39.25 -17.68
N ARG A 71 2.14 38.53 -18.45
CA ARG A 71 2.96 39.09 -19.54
C ARG A 71 2.30 38.91 -20.91
N VAL A 72 1.35 38.00 -21.02
CA VAL A 72 0.60 37.71 -22.25
C VAL A 72 -0.59 38.68 -22.37
N ARG A 73 -1.03 38.96 -23.60
CA ARG A 73 -2.14 39.88 -23.90
C ARG A 73 -3.14 39.25 -24.87
N GLY A 74 -4.35 39.79 -24.88
CA GLY A 74 -5.43 39.39 -25.79
C GLY A 74 -5.89 37.96 -25.53
N GLU A 75 -6.39 37.31 -26.58
CA GLU A 75 -6.92 35.94 -26.58
C GLU A 75 -5.96 34.92 -25.93
N ASN A 76 -4.66 35.03 -26.20
CA ASN A 76 -3.65 34.15 -25.59
C ASN A 76 -3.62 34.22 -24.06
N ARG A 77 -3.95 35.37 -23.46
CA ARG A 77 -4.02 35.51 -22.01
C ARG A 77 -5.27 34.81 -21.47
N GLU A 78 -6.39 34.94 -22.15
CA GLU A 78 -7.65 34.31 -21.76
C GLU A 78 -7.51 32.78 -21.84
N THR A 79 -7.01 32.25 -22.96
CA THR A 79 -6.74 30.82 -23.12
C THR A 79 -5.79 30.30 -22.05
N LEU A 80 -4.67 30.99 -21.80
CA LEU A 80 -3.72 30.57 -20.77
C LEU A 80 -4.32 30.62 -19.36
N SER A 81 -5.17 31.61 -19.07
CA SER A 81 -5.83 31.72 -17.76
C SER A 81 -6.82 30.58 -17.55
N GLY A 82 -7.59 30.21 -18.58
CA GLY A 82 -8.48 29.04 -18.54
C GLY A 82 -7.73 27.74 -18.29
N LEU A 83 -6.62 27.51 -19.01
CA LEU A 83 -5.78 26.32 -18.78
C LEU A 83 -5.18 26.27 -17.38
N ILE A 84 -4.81 27.42 -16.80
CA ILE A 84 -4.32 27.50 -15.42
C ILE A 84 -5.41 27.10 -14.41
N GLU A 85 -6.65 27.52 -14.63
CA GLU A 85 -7.79 27.15 -13.79
C GLU A 85 -8.09 25.65 -13.87
N GLU A 86 -8.12 25.09 -15.08
CA GLU A 86 -8.29 23.65 -15.29
C GLU A 86 -7.19 22.84 -14.59
N LEU A 87 -5.93 23.25 -14.71
CA LEU A 87 -4.80 22.60 -14.04
C LEU A 87 -4.88 22.73 -12.51
N ALA A 88 -5.34 23.87 -11.98
CA ALA A 88 -5.52 24.06 -10.55
C ALA A 88 -6.66 23.18 -9.99
N GLN A 89 -7.73 23.01 -10.76
CA GLN A 89 -8.82 22.09 -10.41
C GLN A 89 -8.34 20.64 -10.43
N LEU A 90 -7.54 20.27 -11.42
CA LEU A 90 -6.93 18.94 -11.50
C LEU A 90 -5.97 18.69 -10.32
N GLN A 91 -5.15 19.67 -9.93
CA GLN A 91 -4.29 19.56 -8.74
C GLN A 91 -5.11 19.27 -7.49
N THR A 92 -6.18 20.04 -7.26
CA THR A 92 -7.07 19.84 -6.10
C THR A 92 -7.69 18.45 -6.09
N THR A 93 -8.08 17.95 -7.27
CA THR A 93 -8.68 16.61 -7.41
C THR A 93 -7.65 15.52 -7.10
N ILE A 94 -6.44 15.63 -7.64
CA ILE A 94 -5.35 14.68 -7.39
C ILE A 94 -4.93 14.70 -5.93
N ALA A 95 -4.82 15.89 -5.32
CA ALA A 95 -4.48 16.03 -3.90
C ALA A 95 -5.53 15.34 -3.01
N GLY A 96 -6.82 15.57 -3.25
CA GLY A 96 -7.89 14.89 -2.49
C GLY A 96 -7.90 13.36 -2.71
N GLN A 97 -7.59 12.88 -3.91
CA GLN A 97 -7.45 11.44 -4.17
C GLN A 97 -6.22 10.86 -3.46
N ALA A 98 -5.12 11.60 -3.41
CA ALA A 98 -3.90 11.22 -2.72
C ALA A 98 -4.12 11.14 -1.21
N GLU A 99 -4.73 12.16 -0.61
CA GLU A 99 -5.11 12.18 0.82
C GLU A 99 -5.98 10.96 1.16
N TYR A 100 -7.05 10.72 0.40
CA TYR A 100 -7.91 9.56 0.61
C TYR A 100 -7.16 8.22 0.47
N GLY A 101 -6.28 8.11 -0.54
CA GLY A 101 -5.46 6.92 -0.74
C GLY A 101 -4.52 6.66 0.43
N ILE A 102 -3.85 7.71 0.92
CA ILE A 102 -2.96 7.66 2.09
C ILE A 102 -3.75 7.24 3.34
N GLU A 103 -4.92 7.83 3.60
CA GLU A 103 -5.77 7.43 4.72
C GLU A 103 -6.14 5.94 4.69
N LYS A 104 -6.45 5.40 3.51
CA LYS A 104 -6.76 3.97 3.35
C LYS A 104 -5.54 3.09 3.61
N ILE A 105 -4.37 3.50 3.18
CA ILE A 105 -3.12 2.78 3.44
C ILE A 105 -2.78 2.81 4.93
N ASP A 106 -2.89 3.98 5.58
CA ASP A 106 -2.61 4.13 7.00
C ASP A 106 -3.59 3.28 7.83
N SER A 107 -4.87 3.25 7.47
CA SER A 107 -5.86 2.35 8.10
C SER A 107 -5.54 0.86 7.88
N ALA A 108 -5.13 0.46 6.68
CA ALA A 108 -4.72 -0.91 6.41
C ALA A 108 -3.47 -1.30 7.22
N ARG A 109 -2.52 -0.36 7.38
CA ARG A 109 -1.32 -0.55 8.19
C ARG A 109 -1.68 -0.82 9.64
N GLU A 110 -2.56 0.00 10.22
CA GLU A 110 -3.04 -0.18 11.59
C GLU A 110 -3.68 -1.55 11.80
N MET A 111 -4.48 -2.05 10.85
CA MET A 111 -5.08 -3.38 10.94
C MET A 111 -4.04 -4.51 10.96
N VAL A 112 -2.99 -4.37 10.16
CA VAL A 112 -1.91 -5.38 10.06
C VAL A 112 -0.99 -5.33 11.28
N THR A 113 -0.74 -4.14 11.85
CA THR A 113 0.15 -3.99 13.01
C THR A 113 -0.54 -4.18 14.36
N SER A 114 -1.83 -3.87 14.48
CA SER A 114 -2.60 -3.98 15.73
C SER A 114 -3.22 -5.38 15.95
N GLY A 115 -3.10 -6.27 14.96
CA GLY A 115 -3.45 -7.69 15.09
C GLY A 115 -2.38 -8.56 15.77
N LYS A 116 -1.32 -7.94 16.33
CA LYS A 116 -0.34 -8.57 17.23
C LYS A 116 -0.72 -8.34 18.69
#